data_AF-A0A4Y2QBN0-F1
#
_entry.id   AF-A0A4Y2QBN0-F1
#
_cell.length_a   1.000
_cell.length_b   1.000
_cell.length_c   1.000
_cell.angle_alpha   90.00
_cell.angle_beta   90.00
_cell.angle_gamma   90.00
#
_symmetry.space_group_name_H-M   'P 1'
#
loop_
_entity.id
_entity.type
_entity.pdbx_description
1 polymer ?
#
loop_
_entity_poly.entity_id
_entity_poly.type
_entity_poly.pdbx_seq_one_letter_code
_entity_poly.pdbx_strand_id
1 'polypeptide(L)'
;MSSESTRSSYVTSVSYRFVLKWILKGKDLKNPSQNTANASVKRSDLYLFKAAKDLRFYLEIDKSRYDYAISIKGSKMWSFELAYAFHASKEKAFYLNASNQLSFLPSYLYSNILDEEDVPMHCVVIADPVLPSSSTKEDDLSPKEGQNTVDIESRPDITLPGDYTDKMVIDFIRRGDIPKFDVSKAIQIIREMEKHKCEVLKILCVQYLSQNITSQNLRQISRAAIDCGLPFLERACMEKIANGYIQTK
;
A
#
# COMPACT_ATOMS: atom_id res chain seq x y z
N MET A 1 54.10 -3.47 23.01
CA MET A 1 52.67 -3.44 23.32
C MET A 1 52.04 -2.37 22.46
N SER A 2 51.39 -2.75 21.36
CA SER A 2 50.69 -1.85 20.47
C SER A 2 49.21 -2.22 20.53
N SER A 3 48.43 -1.35 21.17
CA SER A 3 46.97 -1.46 21.25
C SER A 3 46.38 -0.92 19.96
N GLU A 4 46.04 -1.80 19.02
CA GLU A 4 45.15 -1.45 17.92
C GLU A 4 43.74 -1.27 18.50
N SER A 5 43.30 -0.02 18.58
CA SER A 5 41.92 0.32 18.88
C SER A 5 41.06 -0.09 17.70
N THR A 6 40.32 -1.18 17.85
CA THR A 6 39.23 -1.60 16.95
C THR A 6 38.20 -0.47 16.88
N ARG A 7 38.28 0.37 15.84
CA ARG A 7 37.20 1.28 15.46
C ARG A 7 36.05 0.42 14.95
N SER A 8 35.14 0.06 15.86
CA SER A 8 33.80 -0.36 15.52
C SER A 8 33.16 0.77 14.71
N SER A 9 33.15 0.63 13.39
CA SER A 9 32.30 1.43 12.53
C SER A 9 30.86 0.98 12.81
N TYR A 10 30.18 1.73 13.67
CA TYR A 10 28.74 1.70 13.79
C TYR A 10 28.13 1.98 12.41
N VAL A 11 27.88 0.94 11.63
CA VAL A 11 26.99 1.02 10.48
C VAL A 11 25.60 1.21 11.08
N THR A 12 25.18 2.46 11.23
CA THR A 12 23.76 2.77 11.44
C THR A 12 23.02 2.20 10.25
N SER A 13 22.33 1.08 10.46
CA SER A 13 21.47 0.46 9.46
C SER A 13 20.28 1.40 9.22
N VAL A 14 20.42 2.32 8.28
CA VAL A 14 19.35 3.27 7.93
C VAL A 14 18.38 2.55 7.00
N SER A 15 17.20 2.24 7.53
CA SER A 15 16.06 1.70 6.77
C SER A 15 15.30 2.85 6.10
N TYR A 16 15.07 2.76 4.79
CA TYR A 16 14.30 3.72 4.01
C TYR A 16 12.90 3.18 3.72
N ARG A 17 11.92 4.08 3.71
CA ARG A 17 10.50 3.74 3.46
C ARG A 17 9.96 4.65 2.39
N PHE A 18 9.45 4.07 1.32
CA PHE A 18 8.94 4.77 0.15
C PHE A 18 7.43 4.54 0.07
N VAL A 19 6.66 5.64 0.09
CA VAL A 19 5.23 5.62 -0.18
C VAL A 19 5.04 5.99 -1.63
N LEU A 20 4.60 5.02 -2.43
CA LEU A 20 4.55 5.13 -3.88
C LEU A 20 3.10 5.08 -4.35
N LYS A 21 2.76 6.03 -5.22
CA LYS A 21 1.53 6.01 -6.00
C LYS A 21 1.87 5.56 -7.41
N TRP A 22 1.45 4.35 -7.77
CA TRP A 22 1.64 3.79 -9.10
C TRP A 22 0.31 3.75 -9.83
N ILE A 23 0.21 4.41 -10.99
CA ILE A 23 -1.04 4.46 -11.77
C ILE A 23 -0.90 3.51 -12.96
N LEU A 24 -1.82 2.56 -13.05
CA LEU A 24 -1.95 1.64 -14.18
C LEU A 24 -3.25 1.90 -14.93
N LYS A 25 -3.31 1.57 -16.21
CA LYS A 25 -4.57 1.57 -16.95
C LYS A 25 -5.35 0.29 -16.67
N GLY A 26 -6.67 0.36 -16.70
CA GLY A 26 -7.55 -0.80 -16.56
C GLY A 26 -7.16 -1.97 -17.47
N LYS A 27 -6.81 -1.69 -18.72
CA LYS A 27 -6.33 -2.68 -19.69
C LYS A 27 -5.02 -3.36 -19.28
N ASP A 28 -4.16 -2.69 -18.52
CA ASP A 28 -2.91 -3.27 -18.01
C ASP A 28 -3.17 -4.34 -16.95
N LEU A 29 -4.37 -4.31 -16.35
CA LEU A 29 -4.78 -5.23 -15.31
C LEU A 29 -5.74 -6.31 -15.84
N LYS A 30 -6.40 -6.10 -16.97
CA LYS A 30 -7.24 -7.13 -17.62
C LYS A 30 -6.39 -8.30 -18.13
N ASN A 31 -7.01 -9.49 -18.25
CA ASN A 31 -6.32 -10.70 -18.69
C ASN A 31 -5.78 -10.48 -20.12
N PRO A 32 -4.48 -10.72 -20.37
CA PRO A 32 -4.03 -10.96 -21.73
C PRO A 32 -4.80 -12.18 -22.25
N SER A 33 -5.26 -12.11 -23.50
CA SER A 33 -5.76 -13.29 -24.20
C SER A 33 -4.72 -14.40 -24.14
N GLN A 34 -5.16 -15.65 -23.94
CA GLN A 34 -4.38 -16.85 -23.56
C GLN A 34 -3.21 -17.25 -24.49
N ASN A 35 -2.84 -16.45 -25.50
CA ASN A 35 -1.96 -16.87 -26.60
C ASN A 35 -0.65 -16.10 -26.75
N THR A 36 -0.20 -15.32 -25.76
CA THR A 36 1.11 -14.67 -25.84
C THR A 36 2.06 -15.21 -24.77
N ALA A 37 3.00 -16.05 -25.17
CA ALA A 37 4.05 -16.63 -24.32
C ALA A 37 5.02 -15.57 -23.72
N ASN A 38 4.85 -14.30 -24.08
CA ASN A 38 5.59 -13.13 -23.55
C ASN A 38 4.68 -12.16 -22.78
N ALA A 39 3.50 -12.59 -22.33
CA ALA A 39 2.51 -11.70 -21.74
C ALA A 39 2.86 -11.22 -20.32
N SER A 40 2.94 -9.90 -20.19
CA SER A 40 2.18 -9.12 -19.19
C SER A 40 2.82 -8.68 -17.87
N VAL A 41 4.13 -8.83 -17.66
CA VAL A 41 4.75 -8.13 -16.50
C VAL A 41 4.73 -6.63 -16.76
N LYS A 42 3.94 -5.88 -15.97
CA LYS A 42 3.90 -4.41 -16.01
C LYS A 42 4.89 -3.86 -15.00
N ARG A 43 5.68 -2.88 -15.44
CA ARG A 43 6.70 -2.21 -14.64
C ARG A 43 6.21 -0.82 -14.25
N SER A 44 6.50 -0.42 -13.03
CA SER A 44 6.45 1.00 -12.66
C SER A 44 7.60 1.76 -13.31
N ASP A 45 7.65 3.07 -13.06
CA ASP A 45 8.88 3.85 -13.30
C ASP A 45 10.05 3.29 -12.48
N LEU A 46 11.27 3.61 -12.92
CA LEU A 46 12.49 3.31 -12.18
C LEU A 46 12.73 4.41 -11.15
N TYR A 47 12.68 4.07 -9.86
CA TYR A 47 12.88 5.00 -8.75
C TYR A 47 14.36 5.05 -8.35
N LEU A 48 14.95 6.24 -8.30
CA LEU A 48 16.35 6.48 -7.95
C LEU A 48 16.41 7.37 -6.71
N PHE A 49 16.97 6.86 -5.62
CA PHE A 49 17.11 7.64 -4.40
C PHE A 49 18.49 8.27 -4.28
N LYS A 50 18.60 9.56 -4.59
CA LYS A 50 19.90 10.25 -4.69
C LYS A 50 20.66 10.32 -3.36
N ALA A 51 19.96 10.28 -2.24
CA ALA A 51 20.57 10.41 -0.91
C ALA A 51 21.14 9.08 -0.34
N ALA A 52 20.97 7.95 -1.03
CA ALA A 52 21.69 6.72 -0.70
C ALA A 52 22.33 6.11 -1.95
N LYS A 53 23.59 5.71 -1.82
CA LYS A 53 24.35 5.14 -2.94
C LYS A 53 23.66 3.88 -3.46
N ASP A 54 23.55 3.80 -4.78
CA ASP A 54 23.05 2.64 -5.51
C ASP A 54 21.63 2.20 -5.15
N LEU A 55 20.83 3.04 -4.47
CA LEU A 55 19.45 2.71 -4.11
C LEU A 55 18.52 3.02 -5.28
N ARG A 56 18.30 2.01 -6.12
CA ARG A 56 17.38 2.06 -7.26
C ARG A 56 16.51 0.83 -7.34
N PHE A 57 15.23 1.01 -7.67
CA PHE A 57 14.28 -0.09 -7.77
C PHE A 57 13.05 0.25 -8.62
N TYR A 58 12.30 -0.76 -9.03
CA TYR A 58 10.98 -0.63 -9.62
C TYR A 58 10.07 -1.76 -9.14
N LEU A 59 8.76 -1.56 -9.31
CA LEU A 59 7.73 -2.54 -9.02
C LEU A 59 7.39 -3.31 -10.30
N GLU A 60 7.23 -4.62 -10.18
CA GLU A 60 6.66 -5.49 -11.21
C GLU A 60 5.37 -6.08 -10.70
N ILE A 61 4.31 -6.02 -11.50
CA ILE A 61 3.11 -6.80 -11.27
C ILE A 61 3.09 -7.94 -12.27
N ASP A 62 3.17 -9.17 -11.76
CA ASP A 62 2.98 -10.38 -12.55
C ASP A 62 1.55 -10.88 -12.34
N LYS A 63 0.94 -11.28 -13.44
CA LYS A 63 -0.42 -11.77 -13.45
C LYS A 63 -0.41 -13.29 -13.39
N SER A 64 -0.55 -13.83 -12.17
CA SER A 64 -0.91 -15.25 -12.03
C SER A 64 -2.42 -15.43 -12.29
N ARG A 65 -2.85 -16.66 -12.60
CA ARG A 65 -4.25 -16.98 -12.96
C ARG A 65 -5.28 -16.61 -11.88
N TYR A 66 -4.85 -16.40 -10.64
CA TYR A 66 -5.76 -16.20 -9.49
C TYR A 66 -5.41 -15.00 -8.62
N ASP A 67 -4.14 -14.61 -8.56
CA ASP A 67 -3.66 -13.48 -7.75
C ASP A 67 -2.63 -12.63 -8.50
N TYR A 68 -2.59 -11.34 -8.18
CA TYR A 68 -1.53 -10.45 -8.66
C TYR A 68 -0.38 -10.49 -7.66
N ALA A 69 0.80 -10.85 -8.14
CA ALA A 69 2.01 -10.77 -7.34
C ALA A 69 2.73 -9.47 -7.68
N ILE A 70 2.74 -8.52 -6.74
CA ILE A 70 3.62 -7.36 -6.84
C ILE A 70 4.98 -7.77 -6.25
N SER A 71 6.01 -7.69 -7.08
CA SER A 71 7.40 -7.92 -6.69
C SER A 71 8.24 -6.67 -6.88
N ILE A 72 9.34 -6.57 -6.14
CA ILE A 72 10.27 -5.45 -6.24
C ILE A 72 11.54 -5.96 -6.92
N LYS A 73 11.98 -5.25 -7.95
CA LYS A 73 13.30 -5.45 -8.56
C LYS A 73 14.16 -4.25 -8.20
N GLY A 74 15.22 -4.49 -7.47
CA GLY A 74 16.08 -3.43 -6.97
C GLY A 74 17.54 -3.85 -6.86
N SER A 75 18.37 -2.85 -6.60
CA SER A 75 19.82 -2.94 -6.53
C SER A 75 20.28 -3.98 -5.50
N LYS A 76 21.28 -4.80 -5.84
CA LYS A 76 21.78 -5.89 -4.98
C LYS A 76 22.38 -5.43 -3.64
N MET A 77 22.72 -4.15 -3.49
CA MET A 77 23.18 -3.58 -2.21
C MET A 77 22.04 -3.35 -1.21
N TRP A 78 20.80 -3.64 -1.60
CA TRP A 78 19.61 -3.35 -0.83
C TRP A 78 18.67 -4.55 -0.82
N SER A 79 18.10 -4.82 0.35
CA SER A 79 16.98 -5.73 0.52
C SER A 79 15.71 -4.90 0.41
N PHE A 80 14.72 -5.41 -0.32
CA PHE A 80 13.46 -4.73 -0.53
C PHE A 80 12.31 -5.57 -0.01
N GLU A 81 11.42 -4.93 0.74
CA GLU A 81 10.18 -5.52 1.23
C GLU A 81 9.01 -4.66 0.75
N LEU A 82 7.98 -5.31 0.20
CA LEU A 82 6.69 -4.66 -0.03
C LEU A 82 5.87 -4.80 1.26
N ALA A 83 5.83 -3.74 2.07
CA ALA A 83 5.10 -3.75 3.33
C ALA A 83 3.59 -3.95 3.10
N TYR A 84 3.05 -3.26 2.10
CA TYR A 84 1.69 -3.47 1.62
C TYR A 84 1.47 -2.83 0.24
N ALA A 85 0.50 -3.36 -0.49
CA ALA A 85 -0.06 -2.74 -1.67
C ALA A 85 -1.57 -2.98 -1.76
N PHE A 86 -2.31 -1.92 -2.06
CA PHE A 86 -3.73 -2.02 -2.38
C PHE A 86 -4.11 -0.99 -3.43
N HIS A 87 -5.24 -1.24 -4.07
CA HIS A 87 -5.86 -0.29 -4.96
C HIS A 87 -7.04 0.39 -4.26
N ALA A 88 -7.14 1.70 -4.41
CA ALA A 88 -8.29 2.48 -3.96
C ALA A 88 -9.04 3.07 -5.16
N SER A 89 -10.33 2.77 -5.29
CA SER A 89 -11.22 3.41 -6.27
C SER A 89 -12.46 3.92 -5.57
N LYS A 90 -12.68 5.23 -5.69
CA LYS A 90 -13.78 5.95 -5.03
C LYS A 90 -13.76 5.68 -3.52
N GLU A 91 -14.76 4.97 -3.01
CA GLU A 91 -14.95 4.66 -1.58
C GLU A 91 -14.56 3.22 -1.22
N LYS A 92 -13.89 2.50 -2.13
CA LYS A 92 -13.49 1.10 -1.94
C LYS A 92 -11.99 0.92 -2.00
N ALA A 93 -11.50 -0.02 -1.19
CA ALA A 93 -10.13 -0.53 -1.27
C ALA A 93 -10.15 -2.03 -1.50
N PHE A 94 -9.13 -2.51 -2.19
CA PHE A 94 -9.05 -3.91 -2.58
C PHE A 94 -7.63 -4.44 -2.50
N TYR A 95 -7.56 -5.72 -2.19
CA TYR A 95 -6.34 -6.47 -1.98
C TYR A 95 -5.55 -6.63 -3.29
N LEU A 96 -4.24 -6.35 -3.23
CA LEU A 96 -3.27 -6.69 -4.28
C LEU A 96 -2.16 -7.59 -3.73
N ASN A 97 -1.43 -7.09 -2.74
CA ASN A 97 -0.41 -7.85 -2.04
C ASN A 97 -0.36 -7.30 -0.63
N ALA A 98 -0.89 -8.05 0.35
CA ALA A 98 -1.04 -7.53 1.69
C ALA A 98 -0.12 -8.20 2.70
N SER A 99 0.31 -7.39 3.66
CA SER A 99 0.57 -7.87 5.01
C SER A 99 -0.73 -8.44 5.62
N ASN A 100 -0.60 -9.29 6.63
CA ASN A 100 -1.73 -9.84 7.39
C ASN A 100 -2.69 -8.76 7.92
N GLN A 101 -2.24 -7.51 8.04
CA GLN A 101 -3.01 -6.40 8.59
C GLN A 101 -4.08 -5.83 7.63
N LEU A 102 -3.94 -6.03 6.31
CA LEU A 102 -4.96 -5.65 5.32
C LEU A 102 -5.74 -6.87 4.77
N SER A 103 -5.71 -8.00 5.48
CA SER A 103 -6.41 -9.23 5.10
C SER A 103 -7.94 -9.10 5.03
N PHE A 104 -8.51 -8.04 5.61
CA PHE A 104 -9.94 -7.72 5.50
C PHE A 104 -10.32 -7.13 4.13
N LEU A 105 -9.35 -6.75 3.29
CA LEU A 105 -9.62 -6.20 1.97
C LEU A 105 -10.11 -7.31 1.03
N PRO A 106 -11.20 -7.08 0.28
CA PRO A 106 -11.66 -8.04 -0.71
C PRO A 106 -10.66 -8.12 -1.87
N SER A 107 -10.57 -9.30 -2.49
CA SER A 107 -9.84 -9.48 -3.75
C SER A 107 -10.38 -8.53 -4.82
N TYR A 108 -9.50 -7.89 -5.57
CA TYR A 108 -9.91 -7.03 -6.66
C TYR A 108 -10.39 -7.85 -7.86
N LEU A 109 -11.65 -7.68 -8.28
CA LEU A 109 -12.20 -8.31 -9.49
C LEU A 109 -12.12 -7.34 -10.69
N TYR A 110 -11.13 -7.54 -11.55
CA TYR A 110 -10.82 -6.68 -12.70
C TYR A 110 -11.81 -6.78 -13.88
N SER A 111 -12.83 -7.63 -13.80
CA SER A 111 -13.80 -7.84 -14.90
C SER A 111 -14.59 -6.58 -15.27
N ASN A 112 -14.70 -5.61 -14.35
CA ASN A 112 -15.61 -4.47 -14.48
C ASN A 112 -14.92 -3.12 -14.70
N ILE A 113 -13.59 -3.06 -14.75
CA ILE A 113 -12.86 -1.81 -15.03
C ILE A 113 -12.98 -1.46 -16.52
N LEU A 114 -13.04 -0.18 -16.86
CA LEU A 114 -12.89 0.26 -18.26
C LEU A 114 -11.41 0.30 -18.68
N ASP A 115 -11.10 -0.08 -19.92
CA ASP A 115 -9.70 -0.21 -20.38
C ASP A 115 -8.83 1.03 -20.12
N GLU A 116 -9.42 2.21 -20.24
CA GLU A 116 -8.73 3.50 -20.10
C GLU A 116 -8.84 4.13 -18.70
N GLU A 117 -9.55 3.49 -17.77
CA GLU A 117 -9.66 3.96 -16.38
C GLU A 117 -8.31 3.90 -15.68
N ASP A 118 -7.96 4.99 -14.99
CA ASP A 118 -6.78 5.04 -14.14
C ASP A 118 -7.03 4.28 -12.84
N VAL A 119 -6.17 3.31 -12.58
CA VAL A 119 -6.21 2.45 -11.40
C VAL A 119 -5.03 2.82 -10.50
N PRO A 120 -5.22 3.73 -9.53
CA PRO A 120 -4.15 4.10 -8.61
C PRO A 120 -3.90 2.97 -7.61
N MET A 121 -2.64 2.55 -7.53
CA MET A 121 -2.12 1.62 -6.55
C MET A 121 -1.32 2.41 -5.51
N HIS A 122 -1.59 2.10 -4.25
CA HIS A 122 -0.83 2.63 -3.12
C HIS A 122 0.09 1.52 -2.61
N CYS A 123 1.39 1.73 -2.73
CA CYS A 123 2.42 0.77 -2.36
C CYS A 123 3.36 1.37 -1.32
N VAL A 124 3.76 0.58 -0.33
CA VAL A 124 4.85 0.95 0.58
C VAL A 124 5.99 -0.03 0.46
N VAL A 125 7.16 0.50 0.10
CA VAL A 125 8.41 -0.26 -0.06
C VAL A 125 9.36 0.11 1.06
N ILE A 126 9.90 -0.90 1.74
CA ILE A 126 10.97 -0.76 2.71
C ILE A 126 12.27 -1.20 2.03
N ALA A 127 13.34 -0.41 2.17
CA ALA A 127 14.66 -0.74 1.67
C ALA A 127 15.68 -0.70 2.81
N ASP A 128 16.36 -1.82 3.01
CA ASP A 128 17.40 -1.98 4.02
C ASP A 128 18.76 -2.26 3.37
N PRO A 129 19.84 -1.65 3.86
CA PRO A 129 21.17 -1.88 3.29
C PRO A 129 21.61 -3.31 3.57
N VAL A 130 22.21 -3.97 2.58
CA VAL A 130 22.76 -5.31 2.69
C VAL A 130 24.27 -5.22 2.60
N LEU A 131 24.98 -5.99 3.43
CA LEU A 131 26.43 -6.17 3.29
C LEU A 131 26.70 -6.88 1.96
N PRO A 132 27.31 -6.22 0.97
CA PRO A 132 27.53 -6.86 -0.32
C PRO A 132 28.49 -8.04 -0.15
N SER A 133 28.18 -9.17 -0.78
CA SER A 133 29.16 -10.24 -0.90
C SER A 133 30.32 -9.77 -1.77
N SER A 134 31.55 -10.19 -1.46
CA SER A 134 32.78 -9.77 -2.16
C SER A 134 32.78 -10.07 -3.67
N SER A 135 31.83 -10.87 -4.17
CA SER A 135 31.63 -11.21 -5.58
C SER A 135 30.49 -10.43 -6.26
N THR A 136 29.82 -9.51 -5.57
CA THR A 136 28.68 -8.77 -6.13
C THR A 136 29.18 -7.74 -7.14
N LYS A 137 29.20 -8.11 -8.42
CA LYS A 137 29.27 -7.12 -9.50
C LYS A 137 27.99 -6.28 -9.46
N GLU A 138 28.18 -4.97 -9.64
CA GLU A 138 27.09 -4.00 -9.76
C GLU A 138 26.17 -4.45 -10.89
N ASP A 139 24.92 -4.79 -10.58
CA ASP A 139 23.93 -5.12 -11.60
C ASP A 139 23.39 -3.81 -12.16
N ASP A 140 23.44 -3.69 -13.49
CA ASP A 140 22.75 -2.62 -14.19
C ASP A 140 21.26 -2.91 -14.22
N LEU A 141 20.54 -2.38 -13.23
CA LEU A 141 19.13 -2.06 -13.39
C LEU A 141 19.05 -0.94 -14.42
N SER A 142 19.11 -1.31 -15.69
CA SER A 142 18.90 -0.41 -16.81
C SER A 142 17.40 -0.16 -16.97
N PRO A 143 16.96 1.09 -17.16
CA PRO A 143 15.58 1.36 -17.51
C PRO A 143 15.23 0.60 -18.80
N LYS A 144 14.01 0.04 -18.84
CA LYS A 144 13.47 -0.53 -20.08
C LYS A 144 13.21 0.61 -21.07
N GLU A 145 13.29 0.32 -22.37
CA GLU A 145 12.90 1.28 -23.40
C GLU A 145 11.47 1.82 -23.13
N GLY A 146 11.33 3.15 -23.04
CA GLY A 146 10.09 3.84 -22.71
C GLY A 146 9.71 3.90 -21.22
N GLN A 147 10.52 3.34 -20.31
CA GLN A 147 10.33 3.47 -18.86
C GLN A 147 10.87 4.82 -18.38
N ASN A 148 10.08 5.57 -17.61
CA ASN A 148 10.56 6.82 -17.03
C ASN A 148 11.46 6.53 -15.82
N THR A 149 12.28 7.52 -15.49
CA THR A 149 13.11 7.55 -14.30
C THR A 149 12.57 8.62 -13.35
N VAL A 150 12.39 8.27 -12.09
CA VAL A 150 11.90 9.17 -11.03
C VAL A 150 12.99 9.36 -10.00
N ASP A 151 13.54 10.57 -9.96
CA ASP A 151 14.54 10.98 -8.99
C ASP A 151 13.89 11.36 -7.65
N ILE A 152 14.30 10.70 -6.58
CA ILE A 152 13.90 10.99 -5.20
C ILE A 152 15.10 11.68 -4.52
N GLU A 153 15.05 13.01 -4.49
CA GLU A 153 16.23 13.86 -4.19
C GLU A 153 16.55 13.97 -2.69
N SER A 154 15.56 13.78 -1.83
CA SER A 154 15.71 13.81 -0.37
C SER A 154 14.99 12.61 0.23
N ARG A 155 15.37 12.21 1.47
CA ARG A 155 14.67 11.19 2.26
C ARG A 155 13.18 11.38 2.01
N PRO A 156 12.44 10.39 1.46
CA PRO A 156 11.05 10.57 1.07
C PRO A 156 10.34 11.14 2.28
N ASP A 157 10.19 12.46 2.23
CA ASP A 157 9.59 13.18 3.32
C ASP A 157 8.15 12.86 3.06
N ILE A 158 7.67 11.86 3.80
CA ILE A 158 6.24 11.77 4.05
C ILE A 158 5.99 13.06 4.83
N THR A 159 5.86 14.16 4.08
CA THR A 159 5.51 15.50 4.54
C THR A 159 4.05 15.38 4.89
N LEU A 160 3.82 14.64 5.97
CA LEU A 160 2.77 15.00 6.87
C LEU A 160 3.03 16.47 7.20
N PRO A 161 2.00 17.32 7.17
CA PRO A 161 2.13 18.72 7.59
C PRO A 161 3.00 18.77 8.86
N GLY A 162 3.93 19.72 8.98
CA GLY A 162 4.93 19.72 10.07
C GLY A 162 4.33 19.72 11.50
N ASP A 163 3.04 20.00 11.58
CA ASP A 163 2.14 20.08 12.72
C ASP A 163 1.28 18.80 12.91
N TYR A 164 1.47 17.79 12.07
CA TYR A 164 0.73 16.54 12.11
C TYR A 164 1.37 15.52 13.07
N THR A 165 0.84 15.45 14.28
CA THR A 165 1.43 14.66 15.38
C THR A 165 0.77 13.29 15.59
N ASP A 166 -0.18 12.89 14.73
CA ASP A 166 -0.91 11.64 14.94
C ASP A 166 -0.05 10.42 14.59
N LYS A 167 0.52 9.82 15.64
CA LYS A 167 1.40 8.65 15.52
C LYS A 167 0.74 7.48 14.81
N MET A 168 -0.56 7.27 14.97
CA MET A 168 -1.25 6.15 14.34
C MET A 168 -1.32 6.33 12.82
N VAL A 169 -1.61 7.53 12.34
CA VAL A 169 -1.64 7.79 10.89
C VAL A 169 -0.22 7.79 10.29
N ILE A 170 0.77 8.31 11.04
CA ILE A 170 2.19 8.18 10.70
C ILE A 170 2.57 6.71 10.52
N ASP A 171 2.19 5.88 11.48
CA ASP A 171 2.51 4.46 11.53
C ASP A 171 1.82 3.70 10.40
N PHE A 172 0.56 4.02 10.11
CA PHE A 172 -0.17 3.47 8.99
C PHE A 172 0.51 3.80 7.66
N ILE A 173 0.80 5.08 7.39
CA ILE A 173 1.40 5.49 6.10
C ILE A 173 2.79 4.87 5.92
N ARG A 174 3.54 4.69 7.00
CA ARG A 174 4.93 4.20 6.95
C ARG A 174 5.04 2.68 6.95
N ARG A 175 4.13 1.97 7.61
CA ARG A 175 4.27 0.53 7.88
C ARG A 175 3.06 -0.29 7.45
N GLY A 176 1.96 0.37 7.10
CA GLY A 176 0.67 -0.29 6.89
C GLY A 176 0.01 -0.68 8.21
N ASP A 177 0.60 -0.26 9.33
CA ASP A 177 0.24 -0.71 10.66
C ASP A 177 -0.78 0.22 11.29
N ILE A 178 -1.93 -0.34 11.64
CA ILE A 178 -2.91 0.29 12.50
C ILE A 178 -3.01 -0.58 13.76
N PRO A 179 -2.31 -0.21 14.84
CA PRO A 179 -2.33 -0.99 16.07
C PRO A 179 -3.75 -1.11 16.63
N LYS A 180 -4.16 -2.35 16.96
CA LYS A 180 -5.49 -2.66 17.52
C LYS A 180 -6.64 -2.13 16.64
N PHE A 181 -6.54 -2.37 15.34
CA PHE A 181 -7.58 -1.97 14.39
C PHE A 181 -8.85 -2.80 14.59
N ASP A 182 -9.81 -2.21 15.30
CA ASP A 182 -11.14 -2.76 15.53
C ASP A 182 -12.23 -1.78 15.07
N VAL A 183 -13.50 -2.17 15.22
CA VAL A 183 -14.66 -1.35 14.82
C VAL A 183 -14.68 0.00 15.53
N SER A 184 -14.35 0.04 16.82
CA SER A 184 -14.34 1.29 17.60
C SER A 184 -13.26 2.23 17.10
N LYS A 185 -12.08 1.69 16.81
CA LYS A 185 -10.93 2.43 16.28
C LYS A 185 -11.20 2.96 14.88
N ALA A 186 -11.77 2.14 13.99
CA ALA A 186 -12.17 2.59 12.67
C ALA A 186 -13.22 3.71 12.72
N ILE A 187 -14.20 3.63 13.63
CA ILE A 187 -15.19 4.70 13.85
C ILE A 187 -14.55 5.98 14.39
N GLN A 188 -13.60 5.86 15.33
CA GLN A 188 -12.86 7.01 15.82
C GLN A 188 -12.12 7.72 14.68
N ILE A 189 -11.42 6.96 13.84
CA ILE A 189 -10.65 7.49 12.71
C ILE A 189 -11.56 8.23 11.73
N ILE A 190 -12.69 7.66 11.33
CA ILE A 190 -13.60 8.33 10.38
C ILE A 190 -14.19 9.63 10.94
N ARG A 191 -14.42 9.71 12.26
CA ARG A 191 -14.93 10.91 12.93
C ARG A 191 -13.87 12.01 13.05
N GLU A 192 -12.61 11.62 13.17
CA GLU A 192 -11.48 12.54 13.26
C GLU A 192 -10.87 12.85 11.88
N MET A 193 -11.56 12.58 10.77
CA MET A 193 -11.00 12.72 9.43
C MET A 193 -10.56 14.14 9.06
N GLU A 194 -11.29 15.17 9.49
CA GLU A 194 -10.90 16.57 9.30
C GLU A 194 -9.54 16.89 9.95
N LYS A 195 -9.25 16.22 11.06
CA LYS A 195 -7.96 16.30 11.75
C LYS A 195 -6.90 15.44 11.06
N HIS A 196 -7.27 14.24 10.60
CA HIS A 196 -6.32 13.30 10.04
C HIS A 196 -5.89 13.58 8.60
N LYS A 197 -6.74 14.22 7.77
CA LYS A 197 -6.46 14.57 6.36
C LYS A 197 -5.85 13.42 5.52
N CYS A 198 -6.16 12.17 5.85
CA CYS A 198 -5.62 10.97 5.19
C CYS A 198 -6.74 10.18 4.51
N GLU A 199 -7.10 10.55 3.28
CA GLU A 199 -8.22 9.92 2.55
C GLU A 199 -8.03 8.41 2.36
N VAL A 200 -6.78 7.98 2.18
CA VAL A 200 -6.42 6.56 2.04
C VAL A 200 -6.81 5.77 3.29
N LEU A 201 -6.54 6.32 4.48
CA LEU A 201 -6.93 5.72 5.75
C LEU A 201 -8.45 5.70 5.94
N LYS A 202 -9.15 6.74 5.49
CA LYS A 202 -10.63 6.79 5.49
C LYS A 202 -11.22 5.64 4.69
N ILE A 203 -10.76 5.44 3.46
CA ILE A 203 -11.24 4.38 2.57
C ILE A 203 -11.04 3.01 3.21
N LEU A 204 -9.88 2.77 3.84
CA LEU A 204 -9.63 1.52 4.56
C LEU A 204 -10.54 1.33 5.77
N CYS A 205 -10.81 2.38 6.56
CA CYS A 205 -11.74 2.32 7.68
C CYS A 205 -13.16 2.00 7.21
N VAL A 206 -13.62 2.66 6.14
CA VAL A 206 -14.92 2.41 5.53
C VAL A 206 -15.03 0.96 5.04
N GLN A 207 -14.00 0.48 4.34
CA GLN A 207 -13.96 -0.89 3.84
C GLN A 207 -13.95 -1.91 5.00
N TYR A 208 -13.15 -1.69 6.03
CA TYR A 208 -13.10 -2.54 7.22
C TYR A 208 -14.46 -2.62 7.91
N LEU A 209 -15.10 -1.46 8.15
CA LEU A 209 -16.41 -1.39 8.80
C LEU A 209 -17.47 -2.11 7.98
N SER A 210 -17.46 -1.95 6.65
CA SER A 210 -18.39 -2.63 5.73
C SER A 210 -18.28 -4.16 5.80
N GLN A 211 -17.05 -4.70 5.92
CA GLN A 211 -16.83 -6.15 6.02
C GLN A 211 -17.15 -6.71 7.41
N ASN A 212 -17.10 -5.89 8.46
CA ASN A 212 -17.23 -6.32 9.86
C ASN A 212 -18.56 -5.89 10.52
N ILE A 213 -19.61 -5.66 9.72
CA ILE A 213 -20.96 -5.39 10.24
C ILE A 213 -21.54 -6.65 10.89
N THR A 214 -21.89 -6.55 12.17
CA THR A 214 -22.53 -7.59 12.98
C THR A 214 -23.76 -7.02 13.68
N SER A 215 -24.61 -7.88 14.25
CA SER A 215 -25.79 -7.43 14.99
C SER A 215 -25.46 -6.53 16.18
N GLN A 216 -24.31 -6.77 16.82
CA GLN A 216 -23.88 -6.02 18.00
C GLN A 216 -23.39 -4.60 17.65
N ASN A 217 -22.76 -4.43 16.48
CA ASN A 217 -22.12 -3.16 16.10
C ASN A 217 -22.89 -2.38 15.02
N LEU A 218 -23.90 -2.97 14.37
CA LEU A 218 -24.67 -2.36 13.27
C LEU A 218 -25.15 -0.95 13.60
N ARG A 219 -25.77 -0.76 14.77
CA ARG A 219 -26.30 0.55 15.18
C ARG A 219 -25.21 1.60 15.32
N GLN A 220 -24.05 1.20 15.85
CA GLN A 220 -22.91 2.08 16.04
C GLN A 220 -22.29 2.48 14.69
N ILE A 221 -22.10 1.51 13.79
CA ILE A 221 -21.56 1.73 12.44
C ILE A 221 -22.51 2.59 11.61
N SER A 222 -23.81 2.26 11.59
CA SER A 222 -24.83 3.00 10.84
C SER A 222 -24.91 4.45 11.28
N ARG A 223 -24.91 4.71 12.60
CA ARG A 223 -24.90 6.07 13.12
C ARG A 223 -23.64 6.84 12.70
N ALA A 224 -22.46 6.21 12.81
CA ALA A 224 -21.23 6.85 12.39
C ALA A 224 -21.22 7.15 10.88
N ALA A 225 -21.81 6.27 10.06
CA ALA A 225 -21.93 6.49 8.62
C ALA A 225 -22.78 7.73 8.30
N ILE A 226 -23.94 7.87 8.95
CA ILE A 226 -24.83 9.05 8.79
C ILE A 226 -24.14 10.32 9.30
N ASP A 227 -23.59 10.28 10.52
CA ASP A 227 -22.94 11.45 11.14
C ASP A 227 -21.78 11.98 10.29
N CYS A 228 -21.07 11.09 9.59
CA CYS A 228 -19.90 11.42 8.78
C CYS A 228 -20.20 11.52 7.27
N GLY A 229 -21.46 11.36 6.85
CA GLY A 229 -21.87 11.40 5.44
C GLY A 229 -21.18 10.34 4.57
N LEU A 230 -21.24 9.07 4.96
CA LEU A 230 -20.57 7.94 4.30
C LEU A 230 -21.60 7.02 3.60
N PRO A 231 -22.11 7.40 2.41
CA PRO A 231 -23.26 6.75 1.78
C PRO A 231 -23.01 5.28 1.43
N PHE A 232 -21.78 4.90 1.09
CA PHE A 232 -21.44 3.48 0.86
C PHE A 232 -21.58 2.64 2.13
N LEU A 233 -21.15 3.17 3.28
CA LEU A 233 -21.26 2.46 4.56
C LEU A 233 -22.71 2.40 5.05
N GLU A 234 -23.49 3.46 4.82
CA GLU A 234 -24.92 3.47 5.08
C GLU A 234 -25.63 2.36 4.28
N ARG A 235 -25.36 2.28 2.97
CA ARG A 235 -25.92 1.24 2.10
C ARG A 235 -25.54 -0.16 2.58
N ALA A 236 -24.28 -0.38 2.95
CA ALA A 236 -23.83 -1.67 3.48
C ALA A 236 -24.58 -2.07 4.77
N CYS A 237 -24.88 -1.11 5.65
CA CYS A 237 -25.71 -1.36 6.84
C CYS A 237 -27.13 -1.77 6.45
N MET A 238 -27.75 -1.04 5.51
CA MET A 238 -29.11 -1.31 5.04
C MET A 238 -29.23 -2.67 4.36
N GLU A 239 -28.25 -3.08 3.55
CA GLU A 239 -28.21 -4.40 2.92
C GLU A 239 -28.16 -5.53 3.96
N LYS A 240 -27.42 -5.36 5.07
CA LYS A 240 -27.37 -6.35 6.16
C LYS A 240 -28.70 -6.48 6.91
N ILE A 241 -29.45 -5.39 7.05
CA ILE A 241 -30.80 -5.39 7.63
C ILE A 241 -31.78 -6.07 6.66
N ALA A 242 -31.81 -5.63 5.41
CA ALA A 242 -32.75 -6.10 4.39
C ALA A 242 -32.61 -7.59 4.07
N ASN A 243 -31.38 -8.10 4.06
CA ASN A 243 -31.11 -9.51 3.80
C ASN A 243 -31.37 -10.43 5.01
N GLY A 244 -31.93 -9.91 6.11
CA GLY A 244 -32.30 -10.71 7.30
C GLY A 244 -31.12 -11.26 8.10
N TYR A 245 -29.88 -10.85 7.80
CA TYR A 245 -28.68 -11.28 8.52
C TYR A 245 -28.64 -10.75 9.96
N ILE A 246 -29.38 -9.67 10.25
CA ILE A 246 -29.43 -9.03 11.56
C ILE A 246 -30.88 -8.64 11.84
N GLN A 247 -31.49 -9.28 12.84
CA GLN A 247 -32.76 -8.80 13.41
C GLN A 247 -32.46 -7.61 14.32
N THR A 248 -32.92 -6.42 13.94
CA THR A 248 -32.97 -5.26 14.83
C THR A 248 -34.12 -5.47 15.81
N LYS A 249 -33.81 -5.84 17.06
CA LYS A 249 -34.76 -5.75 18.18
C LYS A 249 -34.78 -4.35 18.74
#